data_AF-A0A834F879-F1
#
_entry.id   AF-A0A834F879-F1
#
_cell.length_a   1.000
_cell.length_b   1.000
_cell.length_c   1.000
_cell.angle_alpha   90.00
_cell.angle_beta   90.00
_cell.angle_gamma   90.00
#
_symmetry.space_group_name_H-M   'P 1'
#
loop_
_entity.id
_entity.type
_entity.pdbx_description
1 polymer ?
#
loop_
_entity_poly.entity_id
_entity_poly.type
_entity_poly.pdbx_seq_one_letter_code
_entity_poly.pdbx_strand_id
1 'polypeptide(L)'
;MEDGTDVSLSIAQIVQRLRGSHLHSQLERQAKDCLHRPEIKLESLKEDVRSFLRASGWEKRLQNAVYRELHVQLPQCHPTAPAEHLKEPLAYMRKAQASWEKRVLKSLNSMSTELGVPLARMRPAGEQKDLTNKWNEMGTDEPGLWTLTSALALGNLPHLKD
;
A
#
# COMPACT_ATOMS: atom_id res chain seq x y z
N MET A 1 -21.54 27.43 1.77
CA MET A 1 -20.35 27.57 2.63
C MET A 1 -20.17 26.37 3.57
N GLU A 2 -20.80 25.20 3.32
CA GLU A 2 -20.67 24.02 4.21
C GLU A 2 -19.50 23.09 3.85
N ASP A 3 -19.05 23.08 2.59
CA ASP A 3 -18.05 22.14 2.08
C ASP A 3 -16.66 22.30 2.74
N GLY A 4 -16.24 23.54 3.05
CA GLY A 4 -14.94 23.79 3.69
C GLY A 4 -14.83 23.31 5.14
N THR A 5 -15.96 23.23 5.84
CA THR A 5 -16.02 22.76 7.24
C THR A 5 -15.91 21.25 7.31
N ASP A 6 -16.51 20.54 6.35
CA ASP A 6 -16.46 19.07 6.24
C ASP A 6 -15.05 18.58 5.88
N VAL A 7 -14.38 19.24 4.94
CA VAL A 7 -12.98 18.96 4.60
C VAL A 7 -12.07 19.16 5.81
N SER A 8 -12.26 20.24 6.56
CA SER A 8 -11.45 20.55 7.76
C SER A 8 -11.65 19.50 8.87
N LEU A 9 -12.89 19.06 9.09
CA LEU A 9 -13.23 18.00 10.04
C LEU A 9 -12.60 16.66 9.63
N SER A 10 -12.68 16.31 8.36
CA SER A 10 -12.09 15.09 7.79
C SER A 10 -10.57 15.06 7.95
N ILE A 11 -9.89 16.19 7.69
CA ILE A 11 -8.45 16.33 7.90
C ILE A 11 -8.10 16.14 9.38
N ALA A 12 -8.84 16.76 10.30
CA ALA A 12 -8.58 16.64 11.74
C ALA A 12 -8.70 15.19 12.22
N GLN A 13 -9.70 14.45 11.74
CA GLN A 13 -9.89 13.04 12.05
C GLN A 13 -8.76 12.16 11.51
N ILE A 14 -8.34 12.37 10.26
CA ILE A 14 -7.20 11.65 9.66
C ILE A 14 -5.92 11.92 10.45
N VAL A 15 -5.66 13.19 10.79
CA VAL A 15 -4.48 13.57 11.59
C VAL A 15 -4.49 12.89 12.96
N GLN A 16 -5.64 12.86 13.65
CA GLN A 16 -5.76 12.20 14.95
C GLN A 16 -5.43 10.71 14.87
N ARG A 17 -5.90 10.01 13.83
CA ARG A 17 -5.59 8.59 13.62
C ARG A 17 -4.14 8.35 13.27
N LEU A 18 -3.57 9.15 12.37
CA LEU A 18 -2.17 9.05 12.01
C LEU A 18 -1.25 9.31 13.21
N ARG A 19 -1.61 10.21 14.12
CA ARG A 19 -0.85 10.48 15.36
C ARG A 19 -0.72 9.26 16.28
N GLY A 20 -1.72 8.38 16.31
CA GLY A 20 -1.67 7.12 17.07
C GLY A 20 -0.96 5.97 16.36
N SER A 21 -0.56 6.16 15.10
CA SER A 21 0.01 5.10 14.27
C SER A 21 1.53 4.99 14.44
N HIS A 22 2.06 3.79 14.15
CA HIS A 22 3.50 3.55 14.12
C HIS A 22 4.25 4.49 13.13
N LEU A 23 3.56 4.94 12.07
CA LEU A 23 4.11 5.90 11.10
C LEU A 23 4.52 7.21 11.77
N HIS A 24 3.71 7.73 12.69
CA HIS A 24 4.00 8.97 13.40
C HIS A 24 5.25 8.84 14.27
N SER A 25 5.40 7.74 15.01
CA SER A 25 6.60 7.48 15.81
C SER A 25 7.86 7.34 14.96
N GLN A 26 7.76 6.69 13.79
CA GLN A 26 8.89 6.59 12.87
C GLN A 26 9.26 7.96 12.26
N LEU A 27 8.26 8.74 11.87
CA LEU A 27 8.46 10.09 11.33
C LEU A 27 9.12 11.00 12.38
N GLU A 28 8.68 10.92 13.64
CA GLU A 28 9.27 11.67 14.75
C GLU A 28 10.72 11.27 15.01
N ARG A 29 11.02 9.96 15.01
CA ARG A 29 12.40 9.47 15.14
C ARG A 29 13.28 10.01 14.02
N GLN A 30 12.81 9.93 12.77
CA GLN A 30 13.55 10.45 11.62
C GLN A 30 13.79 11.95 11.72
N ALA A 31 12.80 12.72 12.18
CA ALA A 31 12.94 14.15 12.38
C ALA A 31 14.00 14.48 13.46
N LYS A 32 14.10 13.67 14.52
CA LYS A 32 15.14 13.80 15.55
C LYS A 32 16.52 13.41 15.05
N ASP A 33 16.62 12.34 14.25
CA ASP A 33 17.88 11.92 13.64
C ASP A 33 18.43 12.99 12.69
N CYS A 34 17.53 13.72 12.02
CA CYS A 34 17.86 14.86 11.17
C CYS A 34 18.65 15.92 11.94
N LEU A 35 18.29 16.23 13.20
CA LEU A 35 18.91 17.30 14.01
C LEU A 35 20.41 17.12 14.28
N HIS A 36 20.94 15.91 14.13
CA HIS A 36 22.36 15.62 14.31
C HIS A 36 23.19 15.96 13.08
N ARG A 37 22.56 16.39 11.98
CA ARG A 37 23.20 16.68 10.71
C ARG A 37 23.64 18.15 10.62
N PRO A 38 24.85 18.41 10.11
CA PRO A 38 25.41 19.77 10.07
C PRO A 38 24.71 20.69 9.06
N GLU A 39 23.88 20.16 8.15
CA GLU A 39 23.17 20.95 7.15
C GLU A 39 21.95 21.70 7.70
N ILE A 40 21.51 21.41 8.94
CA ILE A 40 20.32 22.02 9.55
C ILE A 40 20.72 23.22 10.39
N LYS A 41 20.17 24.38 10.03
CA LYS A 41 20.42 25.61 10.78
C LYS A 41 19.28 25.85 11.76
N LEU A 42 19.60 26.37 12.94
CA LEU A 42 18.59 26.70 13.95
C LEU A 42 17.64 27.80 13.47
N GLU A 43 18.16 28.74 12.67
CA GLU A 43 17.43 29.88 12.06
C GLU A 43 16.29 29.42 11.12
N SER A 44 16.49 28.29 10.43
CA SER A 44 15.58 27.74 9.41
C SER A 44 15.11 26.31 9.72
N LEU A 45 15.18 25.92 11.01
CA LEU A 45 15.03 24.55 11.48
C LEU A 45 13.81 23.82 10.89
N LYS A 46 12.64 24.47 10.93
CA LYS A 46 11.38 23.87 10.49
C LYS A 46 11.39 23.59 8.99
N GLU A 47 11.94 24.49 8.19
CA GLU A 47 11.98 24.43 6.74
C GLU A 47 13.06 23.45 6.28
N ASP A 48 14.19 23.41 6.98
CA ASP A 48 15.28 22.46 6.75
C ASP A 48 14.81 21.02 7.05
N VAL A 49 14.16 20.79 8.19
CA VAL A 49 13.58 19.48 8.53
C VAL A 49 12.49 19.08 7.52
N ARG A 50 11.64 20.02 7.09
CA ARG A 50 10.61 19.73 6.08
C ARG A 50 11.22 19.36 4.72
N SER A 51 12.25 20.09 4.29
CA SER A 51 12.95 19.81 3.03
C SER A 51 13.65 18.45 3.06
N PHE A 52 14.27 18.10 4.20
CA PHE A 52 14.88 16.80 4.41
C PHE A 52 13.87 15.66 4.37
N LEU A 53 12.73 15.80 5.06
CA LEU A 53 11.68 14.78 5.07
C LEU A 53 11.10 14.58 3.66
N ARG A 54 11.02 15.64 2.85
CA ARG A 54 10.67 15.53 1.43
C ARG A 54 11.73 14.76 0.63
N ALA A 55 13.00 15.13 0.74
CA ALA A 55 14.10 14.49 0.03
C ALA A 55 14.28 13.01 0.40
N SER A 56 14.03 12.65 1.65
CA SER A 56 14.10 11.26 2.15
C SER A 56 12.86 10.42 1.84
N GLY A 57 11.89 10.95 1.07
CA GLY A 57 10.73 10.21 0.61
C GLY A 57 9.59 10.07 1.63
N TRP A 58 9.69 10.73 2.80
CA TRP A 58 8.64 10.69 3.82
C TRP A 58 7.35 11.38 3.38
N GLU A 59 7.42 12.35 2.47
CA GLU A 59 6.24 12.98 1.87
C GLU A 59 5.38 11.94 1.14
N LYS A 60 5.98 11.08 0.30
CA LYS A 60 5.27 9.98 -0.39
C LYS A 60 4.70 8.97 0.60
N ARG A 61 5.45 8.61 1.65
CA ARG A 61 4.97 7.67 2.68
C ARG A 61 3.75 8.22 3.43
N LEU A 62 3.77 9.51 3.77
CA LEU A 62 2.64 10.18 4.40
C LEU A 62 1.45 10.30 3.45
N GLN A 63 1.66 10.68 2.19
CA GLN A 63 0.60 10.72 1.17
C GLN A 63 -0.06 9.35 1.00
N ASN A 64 0.72 8.28 0.91
CA ASN A 64 0.18 6.92 0.82
C ASN A 64 -0.61 6.51 2.06
N ALA A 65 -0.19 6.95 3.25
CA ALA A 65 -0.92 6.70 4.48
C ALA A 65 -2.24 7.48 4.53
N VAL A 66 -2.24 8.77 4.15
CA VAL A 66 -3.46 9.58 4.02
C VAL A 66 -4.39 8.98 2.97
N TYR A 67 -3.86 8.54 1.83
CA TYR A 67 -4.63 7.87 0.78
C TYR A 67 -5.29 6.60 1.31
N ARG A 68 -4.55 5.75 2.04
CA ARG A 68 -5.11 4.56 2.69
C ARG A 68 -6.20 4.93 3.69
N GLU A 69 -5.98 5.94 4.53
CA GLU A 69 -7.01 6.40 5.47
C GLU A 69 -8.27 6.87 4.75
N LEU A 70 -8.14 7.59 3.64
CA LEU A 70 -9.28 8.03 2.82
C LEU A 70 -10.01 6.85 2.15
N HIS A 71 -9.28 5.86 1.63
CA HIS A 71 -9.85 4.76 0.85
C HIS A 71 -10.30 3.55 1.69
N VAL A 72 -9.69 3.33 2.85
CA VAL A 72 -10.14 2.32 3.83
C VAL A 72 -11.36 2.84 4.61
N GLN A 73 -11.46 4.16 4.79
CA GLN A 73 -12.59 4.77 5.50
C GLN A 73 -13.73 5.25 4.63
N LEU A 74 -13.62 5.34 3.30
CA LEU A 74 -14.83 5.49 2.50
C LEU A 74 -15.66 4.23 2.71
N PRO A 75 -16.77 4.27 3.47
CA PRO A 75 -17.69 3.17 3.43
C PRO A 75 -18.19 3.16 1.97
N GLN A 76 -18.27 2.00 1.35
CA GLN A 76 -19.15 1.82 0.19
C GLN A 76 -20.63 1.94 0.64
N CYS A 77 -20.96 2.99 1.37
CA CYS A 77 -22.28 3.25 1.90
C CYS A 77 -22.71 4.58 1.30
N HIS A 78 -23.53 4.44 0.25
CA HIS A 78 -24.27 5.54 -0.33
C HIS A 78 -24.96 6.31 0.81
N PRO A 79 -24.99 7.65 0.81
CA PRO A 79 -25.63 8.46 1.86
C PRO A 79 -27.14 8.23 2.02
N THR A 80 -27.71 7.29 1.25
CA THR A 80 -29.13 6.93 1.20
C THR A 80 -29.39 5.48 1.63
N ALA A 81 -28.36 4.75 2.08
CA ALA A 81 -28.53 3.36 2.49
C ALA A 81 -29.35 3.27 3.80
N PRO A 82 -30.45 2.50 3.84
CA PRO A 82 -31.28 2.32 5.03
C PRO A 82 -30.47 1.79 6.22
N ALA A 83 -30.80 2.23 7.44
CA ALA A 83 -30.09 1.91 8.69
C ALA A 83 -29.91 0.40 8.98
N GLU A 84 -30.70 -0.45 8.32
CA GLU A 84 -30.58 -1.92 8.37
C GLU A 84 -29.24 -2.41 7.77
N HIS A 85 -28.70 -1.72 6.76
CA HIS A 85 -27.38 -2.03 6.18
C HIS A 85 -26.20 -1.69 7.09
N LEU A 86 -26.40 -0.88 8.13
CA LEU A 86 -25.37 -0.50 9.09
C LEU A 86 -25.31 -1.45 10.29
N LYS A 87 -26.39 -2.18 10.56
CA LYS A 87 -26.58 -2.94 11.80
C LYS A 87 -26.06 -4.37 11.73
N GLU A 88 -26.08 -4.97 10.54
CA GLU A 88 -25.60 -6.32 10.32
C GLU A 88 -24.22 -6.28 9.69
N PRO A 89 -23.15 -6.63 10.44
CA PRO A 89 -21.81 -6.66 9.87
C PRO A 89 -21.86 -7.60 8.68
N LEU A 90 -21.35 -7.15 7.52
CA LEU A 90 -21.16 -7.94 6.30
C LEU A 90 -20.30 -9.20 6.51
N ALA A 91 -20.03 -9.63 7.74
CA ALA A 91 -19.38 -10.87 8.12
C ALA A 91 -19.97 -12.08 7.41
N TYR A 92 -21.30 -12.21 7.27
CA TYR A 92 -21.88 -13.30 6.48
C TYR A 92 -21.49 -13.20 5.00
N MET A 93 -21.61 -12.01 4.39
CA MET A 93 -21.22 -11.79 3.00
C MET A 93 -19.72 -11.97 2.76
N ARG A 94 -18.86 -11.52 3.69
CA ARG A 94 -17.40 -11.74 3.65
C ARG A 94 -17.06 -13.22 3.79
N LYS A 95 -17.76 -13.95 4.66
CA LYS A 95 -17.63 -15.41 4.77
C LYS A 95 -18.10 -16.12 3.50
N ALA A 96 -19.21 -15.68 2.92
CA ALA A 96 -19.72 -16.20 1.66
C ALA A 96 -18.75 -15.94 0.51
N GLN A 97 -18.21 -14.72 0.41
CA GLN A 97 -17.17 -14.34 -0.54
C GLN A 97 -15.92 -15.20 -0.37
N ALA A 98 -15.35 -15.30 0.83
CA ALA A 98 -14.17 -16.12 1.09
C ALA A 98 -14.42 -17.61 0.78
N SER A 99 -15.63 -18.11 1.06
CA SER A 99 -16.03 -19.47 0.72
C SER A 99 -16.16 -19.69 -0.79
N TRP A 100 -16.67 -18.68 -1.51
CA TRP A 100 -16.77 -18.67 -2.96
C TRP A 100 -15.39 -18.61 -3.62
N GLU A 101 -14.51 -17.70 -3.18
CA GLU A 101 -13.11 -17.59 -3.65
C GLU A 101 -12.36 -18.91 -3.45
N LYS A 102 -12.51 -19.56 -2.29
CA LYS A 102 -11.93 -20.88 -2.02
C LYS A 102 -12.46 -21.96 -2.97
N ARG A 103 -13.73 -21.89 -3.33
CA ARG A 103 -14.35 -22.84 -4.28
C ARG A 103 -13.84 -22.60 -5.70
N VAL A 104 -13.78 -21.35 -6.15
CA VAL A 104 -13.21 -20.97 -7.45
C VAL A 104 -11.75 -21.41 -7.57
N LEU A 105 -10.95 -21.18 -6.52
CA LEU A 105 -9.56 -21.61 -6.50
C LEU A 105 -9.43 -23.14 -6.59
N LYS A 106 -10.29 -23.90 -5.89
CA LYS A 106 -10.32 -25.37 -5.97
C LYS A 106 -10.73 -25.86 -7.36
N SER A 107 -11.79 -25.31 -7.96
CA SER A 107 -12.22 -25.71 -9.30
C SER A 107 -11.15 -25.39 -10.34
N LEU A 108 -10.50 -24.24 -10.22
CA LEU A 108 -9.42 -23.84 -11.11
C LEU A 108 -8.19 -24.76 -10.98
N ASN A 109 -7.78 -25.11 -9.75
CA ASN A 109 -6.70 -26.08 -9.53
C ASN A 109 -7.07 -27.48 -10.05
N SER A 110 -8.33 -27.89 -9.89
CA SER A 110 -8.83 -29.16 -10.44
C SER A 110 -8.71 -29.18 -11.97
N MET A 111 -9.21 -28.14 -12.65
CA MET A 111 -9.10 -28.00 -14.11
C MET A 111 -7.64 -27.92 -14.58
N SER A 112 -6.79 -27.22 -13.82
CA SER A 112 -5.35 -27.14 -14.08
C SER A 112 -4.66 -28.51 -14.02
N THR A 113 -5.04 -29.32 -13.03
CA THR A 113 -4.53 -30.69 -12.87
C THR A 113 -5.01 -31.57 -14.02
N GLU A 114 -6.29 -31.46 -14.39
CA GLU A 114 -6.89 -32.23 -15.49
C GLU A 114 -6.28 -31.89 -16.85
N LEU A 115 -6.06 -30.61 -17.14
CA LEU A 115 -5.47 -30.13 -18.39
C LEU A 115 -3.93 -30.21 -18.40
N GLY A 116 -3.29 -30.56 -17.27
CA GLY A 116 -1.84 -30.52 -17.13
C GLY A 116 -1.23 -29.12 -17.28
N VAL A 117 -2.03 -28.06 -17.14
CA VAL A 117 -1.60 -26.67 -17.33
C VAL A 117 -1.35 -26.03 -15.96
N PRO A 118 -0.09 -25.73 -15.57
CA PRO A 118 0.19 -25.14 -14.27
C PRO A 118 -0.33 -23.68 -14.18
N LEU A 119 -1.16 -23.38 -13.17
CA LEU A 119 -1.72 -22.03 -12.94
C LEU A 119 -0.66 -20.99 -12.55
N ALA A 120 0.41 -21.45 -11.91
CA ALA A 120 1.58 -20.65 -11.56
C ALA A 120 2.82 -21.51 -11.78
N ARG A 121 3.43 -21.38 -12.96
CA ARG A 121 4.76 -21.94 -13.23
C ARG A 121 5.79 -20.83 -13.10
N MET A 122 6.93 -21.11 -12.49
CA MET A 122 8.11 -20.28 -12.72
C MET A 122 8.36 -20.21 -14.23
N ARG A 123 8.53 -19.00 -14.78
CA ARG A 123 8.88 -18.87 -16.19
C ARG A 123 10.22 -19.58 -16.44
N PRO A 124 10.36 -20.34 -17.54
CA PRO A 124 11.63 -20.96 -17.89
C PRO A 124 12.72 -19.89 -18.07
N ALA A 125 13.97 -20.27 -17.80
CA ALA A 125 15.08 -19.33 -17.69
C ALA A 125 15.28 -18.43 -18.93
N GLY A 126 14.93 -18.92 -20.13
CA GLY A 126 14.93 -18.12 -21.36
C GLY A 126 13.95 -16.95 -21.31
N GLU A 127 12.68 -17.23 -21.02
CA GLU A 127 11.64 -16.19 -20.87
C GLU A 127 11.94 -15.25 -19.70
N GLN A 128 12.54 -15.76 -18.62
CA GLN A 128 12.99 -14.95 -17.50
C GLN A 128 14.07 -13.96 -17.94
N LYS A 129 15.08 -14.42 -18.69
CA LYS A 129 16.16 -13.57 -19.21
C LYS A 129 15.63 -12.53 -20.19
N ASP A 130 14.72 -12.90 -21.08
CA ASP A 130 14.13 -11.98 -22.06
C ASP A 130 13.27 -10.91 -21.39
N LEU A 131 12.52 -11.28 -20.35
CA LEU A 131 11.75 -10.32 -19.57
C LEU A 131 12.67 -9.37 -18.78
N THR A 132 13.72 -9.91 -18.15
CA THR A 132 14.73 -9.09 -17.45
C THR A 132 15.43 -8.13 -18.40
N ASN A 133 15.77 -8.57 -19.61
CA ASN A 133 16.40 -7.73 -20.63
C ASN A 133 15.46 -6.63 -21.12
N LYS A 134 14.21 -6.98 -21.48
CA LYS A 134 13.17 -6.01 -21.85
C LYS A 134 12.87 -5.01 -20.74
N TRP A 135 12.91 -5.46 -19.49
CA TRP A 135 12.67 -4.61 -18.33
C TRP A 135 13.84 -3.66 -18.07
N ASN A 136 15.07 -4.12 -18.28
CA ASN A 136 16.27 -3.28 -18.26
C ASN A 136 16.29 -2.25 -19.40
N GLU A 137 15.71 -2.58 -20.57
CA GLU A 137 15.57 -1.65 -21.70
C GLU A 137 14.53 -0.54 -21.44
N MET A 138 13.49 -0.79 -20.63
CA MET A 138 12.46 0.21 -20.28
C MET A 138 12.89 1.21 -19.18
N GLY A 139 14.19 1.33 -18.93
CA GLY A 139 14.86 2.36 -18.13
C GLY A 139 13.98 3.16 -17.18
N THR A 140 13.90 2.75 -15.93
CA THR A 140 13.43 3.62 -14.84
C THR A 140 14.27 3.35 -13.60
N ASP A 141 14.47 4.36 -12.77
CA ASP A 141 15.64 4.45 -11.88
C ASP A 141 15.14 4.64 -10.43
N GLU A 142 14.48 3.62 -9.86
CA GLU A 142 13.82 3.75 -8.53
C GLU A 142 13.79 2.44 -7.72
N PRO A 143 14.94 1.93 -7.23
CA PRO A 143 15.24 0.52 -6.91
C PRO A 143 14.31 -0.23 -5.93
N GLY A 144 13.42 0.46 -5.21
CA GLY A 144 12.52 -0.17 -4.23
C GLY A 144 11.29 -0.86 -4.82
N LEU A 145 10.74 -0.35 -5.93
CA LEU A 145 9.58 -0.96 -6.61
C LEU A 145 10.01 -2.12 -7.54
N TRP A 146 11.25 -2.08 -8.02
CA TRP A 146 11.86 -3.02 -8.97
C TRP A 146 11.90 -4.40 -8.38
N THR A 147 12.44 -4.52 -7.17
CA THR A 147 12.67 -5.81 -6.53
C THR A 147 11.37 -6.56 -6.26
N LEU A 148 10.32 -5.87 -5.80
CA LEU A 148 9.02 -6.50 -5.54
C LEU A 148 8.24 -6.81 -6.82
N THR A 149 8.22 -5.89 -7.79
CA THR A 149 7.49 -6.10 -9.05
C THR A 149 8.19 -7.11 -9.95
N SER A 150 9.52 -7.12 -10.01
CA SER A 150 10.29 -8.14 -10.72
C SER A 150 10.21 -9.50 -10.03
N ALA A 151 10.25 -9.55 -8.69
CA ALA A 151 10.03 -10.78 -7.92
C ALA A 151 8.66 -11.40 -8.23
N LEU A 152 7.60 -10.59 -8.17
CA LEU A 152 6.23 -11.01 -8.49
C LEU A 152 6.09 -11.42 -9.96
N ALA A 153 6.65 -10.62 -10.87
CA ALA A 153 6.61 -10.92 -12.31
C ALA A 153 7.39 -12.18 -12.63
N LEU A 154 8.54 -12.44 -12.01
CA LEU A 154 9.35 -13.64 -12.28
C LEU A 154 8.91 -14.86 -11.47
N GLY A 155 7.90 -14.73 -10.59
CA GLY A 155 7.46 -15.80 -9.71
C GLY A 155 8.42 -16.12 -8.56
N ASN A 156 9.41 -15.25 -8.32
CA ASN A 156 10.37 -15.35 -7.23
C ASN A 156 9.83 -14.59 -6.01
N LEU A 157 8.87 -15.14 -5.27
CA LEU A 157 8.60 -14.63 -3.92
C LEU A 157 9.81 -14.99 -3.03
N PRO A 158 10.53 -14.03 -2.41
CA PRO A 158 11.40 -14.38 -1.31
C PRO A 158 10.52 -14.98 -0.22
N HIS A 159 10.87 -16.20 0.21
CA HIS A 159 10.23 -16.87 1.33
C HIS A 159 10.12 -15.89 2.51
N LEU A 160 8.88 -15.55 2.87
CA LEU A 160 8.56 -15.14 4.23
C LEU A 160 8.91 -16.34 5.11
N LYS A 161 10.14 -16.37 5.63
CA LYS A 161 10.46 -17.17 6.82
C LYS A 161 9.82 -16.44 8.00
N ASP A 162 9.13 -17.23 8.81
CA ASP A 162 8.43 -16.85 10.04
C ASP A 162 9.25 -15.93 10.96
#